data_AF-A0A850GDW8-F1
#
_entry.id   AF-A0A850GDW8-F1
#
_cell.length_a   1.000
_cell.length_b   1.000
_cell.length_c   1.000
_cell.angle_alpha   90.00
_cell.angle_beta   90.00
_cell.angle_gamma   90.00
#
_symmetry.space_group_name_H-M   'P 1'
#
loop_
_entity.id
_entity.type
_entity.pdbx_description
1 polymer ?
#
loop_
_entity_poly.entity_id
_entity_poly.type
_entity_poly.pdbx_seq_one_letter_code
_entity_poly.pdbx_strand_id
1 'polypeptide(L)'
;MDPSITSAVVQALPETGSTMASGVDLAELRDDLEQVALEALDARMRGISLAEAVTDERFANLVAFHSGLRDALLLEIPKELQPWVATIGGDEVSERLPARRGAKGISEAVAAEQIGRLAHLQDDLFVQAQGADPASAGDGPAQLQAALSELLMFESVRLRLLVTAWSSTEFEALGGDDQSIDAIAWAEVEALLAEPALGEGDIRPLPVMVAAGSLALARDAAERVEALRLVSEDERETLRMRARLRAALRELRLPESVLLENALAGLLGEDRMEVTDLQEQRPVALDGLSRQAMDQRVSRGRRALSKSPESWPSRRKPALFDLLRAAEIHE
;
A
#
# COMPACT_ATOMS: atom_id res chain seq x y z
N MET A 1 -7.36 -31.05 6.52
CA MET A 1 -7.68 -29.95 5.60
C MET A 1 -6.70 -28.88 5.93
N ASP A 2 -5.81 -28.58 5.00
CA ASP A 2 -4.85 -27.49 5.19
C ASP A 2 -5.63 -26.17 5.29
N PRO A 3 -5.28 -25.29 6.23
CA PRO A 3 -5.98 -24.01 6.38
C PRO A 3 -5.86 -23.22 5.08
N SER A 4 -6.95 -22.58 4.65
CA SER A 4 -6.89 -21.69 3.48
C SER A 4 -5.95 -20.52 3.75
N ILE A 5 -5.27 -20.01 2.72
CA ILE A 5 -4.38 -18.83 2.89
C ILE A 5 -5.14 -17.62 3.44
N THR A 6 -6.41 -17.44 3.07
CA THR A 6 -7.29 -16.41 3.65
C THR A 6 -7.47 -16.60 5.16
N SER A 7 -7.55 -17.85 5.63
CA SER A 7 -7.61 -18.15 7.06
C SER A 7 -6.27 -17.88 7.75
N ALA A 8 -5.15 -18.20 7.10
CA ALA A 8 -3.81 -17.91 7.63
C ALA A 8 -3.56 -16.40 7.78
N VAL A 9 -3.93 -15.60 6.76
CA VAL A 9 -3.86 -14.13 6.81
C VAL A 9 -4.71 -13.59 7.96
N VAL A 10 -5.98 -14.03 8.08
CA VAL A 10 -6.87 -13.60 9.15
C VAL A 10 -6.36 -14.03 10.54
N GLN A 11 -5.74 -15.20 10.68
CA GLN A 11 -5.17 -15.68 11.94
C GLN A 11 -3.85 -14.99 12.33
N ALA A 12 -3.16 -14.39 11.38
CA ALA A 12 -1.98 -13.57 11.63
C ALA A 12 -2.33 -12.15 12.14
N LEU A 13 -3.57 -11.70 11.92
CA LEU A 13 -4.08 -10.46 12.48
C LEU A 13 -4.12 -10.52 14.01
N PRO A 14 -3.92 -9.38 14.69
CA PRO A 14 -3.92 -9.34 16.15
C PRO A 14 -5.24 -9.86 16.71
N GLU A 15 -5.15 -10.78 17.67
CA GLU A 15 -6.27 -11.11 18.54
C GLU A 15 -6.51 -9.91 19.46
N THR A 16 -7.33 -9.01 18.98
CA THR A 16 -7.63 -7.81 19.73
C THR A 16 -8.46 -8.20 20.95
N GLY A 17 -7.93 -8.00 22.15
CA GLY A 17 -8.66 -8.25 23.41
C GLY A 17 -10.08 -7.66 23.37
N SER A 18 -11.00 -8.29 24.10
CA SER A 18 -12.48 -8.28 23.96
C SER A 18 -13.24 -6.95 23.74
N THR A 19 -12.58 -5.80 23.67
CA THR A 19 -13.17 -4.49 23.36
C THR A 19 -13.08 -4.10 21.88
N MET A 20 -12.26 -4.77 21.07
CA MET A 20 -12.13 -4.54 19.62
C MET A 20 -12.93 -5.56 18.77
N ALA A 21 -13.30 -6.71 19.35
CA ALA A 21 -14.08 -7.76 18.69
C ALA A 21 -15.51 -7.32 18.28
N SER A 22 -15.89 -6.06 18.48
CA SER A 22 -17.21 -5.55 18.11
C SER A 22 -17.23 -4.73 16.80
N GLY A 23 -16.11 -4.60 16.08
CA GLY A 23 -16.02 -3.68 14.92
C GLY A 23 -15.41 -4.23 13.63
N VAL A 24 -14.55 -5.24 13.69
CA VAL A 24 -13.96 -5.85 12.49
C VAL A 24 -14.57 -7.23 12.29
N ASP A 25 -15.40 -7.37 11.26
CA ASP A 25 -15.95 -8.66 10.86
C ASP A 25 -14.89 -9.45 10.09
N LEU A 26 -14.25 -10.39 10.77
CA LEU A 26 -13.23 -11.25 10.15
C LEU A 26 -13.81 -12.24 9.13
N ALA A 27 -15.13 -12.46 9.13
CA ALA A 27 -15.79 -13.23 8.08
C ALA A 27 -15.95 -12.37 6.82
N GLU A 28 -16.37 -11.11 6.96
CA GLU A 28 -16.43 -10.15 5.85
C GLU A 28 -15.05 -9.98 5.19
N LEU A 29 -13.99 -9.77 5.98
CA LEU A 29 -12.62 -9.68 5.45
C LEU A 29 -12.20 -10.95 4.70
N ARG A 30 -12.63 -12.13 5.15
CA ARG A 30 -12.32 -13.39 4.47
C ARG A 30 -13.02 -13.46 3.12
N ASP A 31 -14.30 -13.10 3.09
CA ASP A 31 -15.11 -13.11 1.87
C ASP A 31 -14.55 -12.11 0.85
N ASP A 32 -14.13 -10.92 1.30
CA ASP A 32 -13.49 -9.90 0.46
C ASP A 32 -12.17 -10.40 -0.13
N LEU A 33 -11.30 -11.01 0.70
CA LEU A 33 -10.05 -11.59 0.22
C LEU A 33 -10.26 -12.74 -0.77
N GLU A 34 -11.36 -13.49 -0.64
CA GLU A 34 -11.72 -14.53 -1.60
C GLU A 34 -12.17 -13.94 -2.94
N GLN A 35 -12.95 -12.85 -2.95
CA GLN A 35 -13.30 -12.15 -4.20
C GLN A 35 -12.06 -11.58 -4.89
N VAL A 36 -11.17 -10.95 -4.13
CA VAL A 36 -9.88 -10.45 -4.61
C VAL A 36 -9.03 -11.57 -5.21
N ALA A 37 -8.97 -12.73 -4.55
CA ALA A 37 -8.25 -13.90 -5.05
C ALA A 37 -8.85 -14.44 -6.36
N LEU A 38 -10.18 -14.46 -6.48
CA LEU A 38 -10.87 -14.90 -7.70
C LEU A 38 -10.54 -14.00 -8.89
N GLU A 39 -10.52 -12.69 -8.69
CA GLU A 39 -10.15 -11.74 -9.74
C GLU A 39 -8.66 -11.83 -10.09
N ALA A 40 -7.77 -12.01 -9.11
CA ALA A 40 -6.34 -12.24 -9.36
C ALA A 40 -6.12 -13.52 -10.18
N LEU A 41 -6.86 -14.59 -9.86
CA LEU A 41 -6.81 -15.83 -10.61
C LEU A 41 -7.36 -15.65 -12.04
N ASP A 42 -8.46 -14.92 -12.23
CA ASP A 42 -9.00 -14.64 -13.56
C ASP A 42 -8.02 -13.81 -14.42
N ALA A 43 -7.38 -12.78 -13.84
CA ALA A 43 -6.33 -12.01 -14.52
C ALA A 43 -5.17 -12.90 -14.96
N ARG A 44 -4.67 -13.75 -14.04
CA ARG A 44 -3.62 -14.73 -14.30
C ARG A 44 -4.00 -15.71 -15.41
N MET A 45 -5.20 -16.28 -15.37
CA MET A 45 -5.70 -17.22 -16.39
C MET A 45 -5.80 -16.57 -17.78
N ARG A 46 -5.98 -15.24 -17.84
CA ARG A 46 -6.00 -14.45 -19.07
C ARG A 46 -4.60 -13.99 -19.51
N GLY A 47 -3.56 -14.27 -18.74
CA GLY A 47 -2.20 -13.79 -18.98
C GLY A 47 -2.05 -12.29 -18.83
N ILE A 48 -2.90 -11.66 -18.00
CA ILE A 48 -2.80 -10.24 -17.65
C ILE A 48 -1.92 -10.14 -16.40
N SER A 49 -0.91 -9.26 -16.43
CA SER A 49 -0.03 -9.05 -15.28
C SER A 49 -0.78 -8.42 -14.11
N LEU A 50 -0.34 -8.63 -12.87
CA LEU A 50 -0.98 -7.99 -11.71
C LEU A 50 -0.86 -6.45 -11.78
N ALA A 51 0.27 -5.92 -12.26
CA ALA A 51 0.44 -4.47 -12.45
C ALA A 51 -0.60 -3.86 -13.41
N GLU A 52 -1.01 -4.59 -14.44
CA GLU A 52 -2.10 -4.15 -15.32
C GLU A 52 -3.47 -4.38 -14.68
N ALA A 53 -3.69 -5.56 -14.08
CA ALA A 53 -4.98 -5.97 -13.54
C ALA A 53 -5.50 -5.05 -12.42
N VAL A 54 -4.62 -4.54 -11.56
CA VAL A 54 -4.98 -3.64 -10.45
C VAL A 54 -5.45 -2.24 -10.89
N THR A 55 -5.40 -1.94 -12.19
CA THR A 55 -5.91 -0.70 -12.79
C THR A 55 -7.07 -0.93 -13.76
N ASP A 56 -7.45 -2.19 -13.98
CA ASP A 56 -8.44 -2.57 -14.98
C ASP A 56 -9.83 -2.73 -14.33
N GLU A 57 -10.80 -1.94 -14.79
CA GLU A 57 -12.17 -1.91 -14.26
C GLU A 57 -12.90 -3.27 -14.35
N ARG A 58 -12.39 -4.22 -15.15
CA ARG A 58 -12.88 -5.60 -15.18
C ARG A 58 -12.65 -6.35 -13.86
N PHE A 59 -11.69 -5.90 -13.06
CA PHE A 59 -11.31 -6.48 -11.76
C PHE A 59 -11.57 -5.46 -10.63
N ALA A 60 -12.84 -5.13 -10.41
CA ALA A 60 -13.23 -4.05 -9.51
C ALA A 60 -12.79 -4.29 -8.05
N ASN A 61 -12.80 -5.54 -7.56
CA ASN A 61 -12.37 -5.85 -6.21
C ASN A 61 -10.85 -5.72 -6.08
N LEU A 62 -10.07 -6.13 -7.10
CA LEU A 62 -8.62 -5.91 -7.13
C LEU A 62 -8.27 -4.42 -7.13
N VAL A 63 -8.92 -3.63 -7.98
CA VAL A 63 -8.72 -2.17 -8.05
C VAL A 63 -9.02 -1.53 -6.70
N ALA A 64 -10.14 -1.90 -6.07
CA ALA A 64 -10.54 -1.39 -4.76
C ALA A 64 -9.55 -1.81 -3.66
N PHE A 65 -9.09 -3.06 -3.66
CA PHE A 65 -8.11 -3.57 -2.70
C PHE A 65 -6.76 -2.84 -2.84
N HIS A 66 -6.23 -2.76 -4.06
CA HIS A 66 -4.95 -2.13 -4.38
C HIS A 66 -4.91 -0.64 -4.03
N SER A 67 -5.97 0.10 -4.38
CA SER A 67 -6.11 1.52 -4.02
C SER A 67 -6.39 1.69 -2.52
N GLY A 68 -7.12 0.76 -1.90
CA GLY A 68 -7.38 0.73 -0.47
C GLY A 68 -6.11 0.57 0.37
N LEU A 69 -5.18 -0.31 -0.05
CA LEU A 69 -3.88 -0.48 0.59
C LEU A 69 -3.01 0.77 0.48
N ARG A 70 -3.00 1.41 -0.70
CA ARG A 70 -2.35 2.72 -0.91
C ARG A 70 -2.91 3.76 0.06
N ASP A 71 -4.23 3.85 0.17
CA ASP A 71 -4.90 4.79 1.07
C ASP A 71 -4.63 4.50 2.55
N ALA A 72 -4.56 3.22 2.93
CA ALA A 72 -4.25 2.79 4.28
C ALA A 72 -2.85 3.26 4.74
N LEU A 73 -1.89 3.43 3.83
CA LEU A 73 -0.58 4.03 4.18
C LEU A 73 -0.71 5.46 4.72
N LEU A 74 -1.68 6.23 4.21
CA LEU A 74 -1.88 7.64 4.54
C LEU A 74 -2.98 7.86 5.59
N LEU A 75 -3.69 6.80 5.98
CA LEU A 75 -4.71 6.83 7.02
C LEU A 75 -4.07 6.99 8.41
N GLU A 76 -4.60 7.91 9.22
CA GLU A 76 -4.15 8.10 10.61
C GLU A 76 -4.39 6.82 11.42
N ILE A 77 -3.34 6.28 12.04
CA ILE A 77 -3.43 5.01 12.78
C ILE A 77 -4.40 5.16 13.97
N PRO A 78 -5.47 4.34 14.04
CA PRO A 78 -6.36 4.29 15.20
C PRO A 78 -5.59 4.03 16.49
N LYS A 79 -5.97 4.67 17.59
CA LYS A 79 -5.22 4.57 18.87
C LYS A 79 -5.16 3.14 19.39
N GLU A 80 -6.14 2.36 18.99
CA GLU A 80 -6.38 0.97 19.34
C GLU A 80 -5.38 0.05 18.63
N LEU A 81 -4.93 0.42 17.42
CA LEU A 81 -3.96 -0.32 16.61
C LEU A 81 -2.51 0.08 16.88
N GLN A 82 -2.26 1.24 17.51
CA GLN A 82 -0.89 1.69 17.79
C GLN A 82 -0.02 0.68 18.56
N PRO A 83 -0.51 -0.04 19.60
CA PRO A 83 0.32 -1.04 20.28
C PRO A 83 0.75 -2.19 19.37
N TRP A 84 -0.10 -2.56 18.41
CA TRP A 84 0.19 -3.60 17.45
C TRP A 84 1.21 -3.11 16.41
N VAL A 85 1.04 -1.90 15.89
CA VAL A 85 2.02 -1.27 14.99
C VAL A 85 3.39 -1.13 15.66
N ALA A 86 3.44 -0.74 16.94
CA ALA A 86 4.67 -0.69 17.71
C ALA A 86 5.35 -2.07 17.86
N THR A 87 4.54 -3.12 18.04
CA THR A 87 5.02 -4.49 18.20
C THR A 87 5.66 -5.00 16.91
N ILE A 88 5.01 -4.78 15.77
CA ILE A 88 5.53 -5.22 14.46
C ILE A 88 6.71 -4.37 14.02
N GLY A 89 6.60 -3.05 14.18
CA GLY A 89 7.62 -2.10 13.74
C GLY A 89 8.84 -2.02 14.64
N GLY A 90 8.83 -2.68 15.80
CA GLY A 90 9.92 -2.67 16.77
C GLY A 90 10.11 -1.31 17.47
N ASP A 91 11.26 -1.18 18.13
CA ASP A 91 11.56 -0.04 19.01
C ASP A 91 11.53 1.31 18.28
N GLU A 92 12.08 1.38 17.06
CA GLU A 92 12.09 2.63 16.26
C GLU A 92 10.69 3.17 15.97
N VAL A 93 9.77 2.29 15.58
CA VAL A 93 8.39 2.66 15.30
C VAL A 93 7.65 2.99 16.60
N SER A 94 7.94 2.26 17.67
CA SER A 94 7.38 2.49 19.00
C SER A 94 7.71 3.89 19.54
N GLU A 95 8.96 4.35 19.40
CA GLU A 95 9.40 5.68 19.84
C GLU A 95 8.72 6.84 19.11
N ARG A 96 8.31 6.61 17.85
CA ARG A 96 7.61 7.61 17.01
C ARG A 96 6.10 7.68 17.28
N LEU A 97 5.54 6.67 17.93
CA LEU A 97 4.13 6.66 18.31
C LEU A 97 3.90 7.52 19.56
N PRO A 98 2.75 8.21 19.66
CA PRO A 98 2.47 9.06 20.81
C PRO A 98 2.39 8.24 22.11
N ALA A 99 3.19 8.63 23.11
CA ALA A 99 3.28 7.95 24.39
C ALA A 99 1.90 7.78 25.05
N ARG A 100 1.51 6.53 25.30
CA ARG A 100 0.21 6.20 25.88
C ARG A 100 0.31 6.23 27.41
N ARG A 101 -0.19 7.29 28.05
CA ARG A 101 -0.35 7.32 29.51
C ARG A 101 -1.34 6.21 29.94
N GLY A 102 -0.84 5.15 30.58
CA GLY A 102 -1.66 4.17 31.30
C GLY A 102 -2.23 3.01 30.49
N ALA A 103 -1.76 2.76 29.26
CA ALA A 103 -2.15 1.53 28.55
C ALA A 103 -1.28 0.36 28.98
N LYS A 104 -1.90 -0.79 29.30
CA LYS A 104 -1.19 -2.07 29.35
C LYS A 104 -0.70 -2.37 27.93
N GLY A 105 0.61 -2.41 27.74
CA GLY A 105 1.20 -2.90 26.50
C GLY A 105 0.84 -4.36 26.25
N ILE A 106 1.00 -4.81 25.01
CA ILE A 106 0.99 -6.23 24.68
C ILE A 106 2.16 -6.86 25.45
N SER A 107 1.97 -8.00 26.11
CA SER A 107 3.07 -8.66 26.81
C SER A 107 4.13 -9.13 25.81
N GLU A 108 5.42 -9.06 26.18
CA GLU A 108 6.55 -9.49 25.35
C GLU A 108 6.36 -10.89 24.74
N ALA A 109 5.78 -11.84 25.48
CA ALA A 109 5.49 -13.18 24.97
C ALA A 109 4.49 -13.19 23.80
N VAL A 110 3.41 -12.41 23.91
CA VAL A 110 2.39 -12.27 22.85
C VAL A 110 2.96 -11.52 21.64
N ALA A 111 3.82 -10.53 21.89
CA ALA A 111 4.54 -9.81 20.85
C ALA A 111 5.46 -10.74 20.04
N ALA A 112 6.29 -11.55 20.74
CA ALA A 112 7.18 -12.52 20.10
C ALA A 112 6.42 -13.59 19.31
N GLU A 113 5.32 -14.12 19.86
CA GLU A 113 4.46 -15.07 19.18
C GLU A 113 3.85 -14.47 17.91
N GLN A 114 3.40 -13.21 17.96
CA GLN A 114 2.83 -12.53 16.81
C GLN A 114 3.85 -12.26 15.71
N ILE A 115 5.07 -11.84 16.07
CA ILE A 115 6.17 -11.67 15.12
C ILE A 115 6.51 -13.01 14.46
N GLY A 116 6.56 -14.10 15.24
CA GLY A 116 6.77 -15.45 14.72
C GLY A 116 5.69 -15.87 13.72
N ARG A 117 4.41 -15.63 14.03
CA ARG A 117 3.29 -15.90 13.10
C ARG A 117 3.41 -15.14 11.79
N LEU A 118 3.80 -13.86 11.83
CA LEU A 118 3.98 -13.04 10.63
C LEU A 118 5.15 -13.53 9.77
N ALA A 119 6.25 -13.95 10.40
CA ALA A 119 7.37 -14.55 9.67
C ALA A 119 6.95 -15.84 8.95
N HIS A 120 6.22 -16.73 9.64
CA HIS A 120 5.68 -17.94 9.02
C HIS A 120 4.69 -17.63 7.89
N LEU A 121 3.84 -16.62 8.05
CA LEU A 121 2.93 -16.20 6.99
C LEU A 121 3.69 -15.76 5.72
N GLN A 122 4.81 -15.04 5.86
CA GLN A 122 5.61 -14.61 4.71
C GLN A 122 6.21 -15.81 3.97
N ASP A 123 6.71 -16.81 4.71
CA ASP A 123 7.25 -18.04 4.12
C ASP A 123 6.13 -18.83 3.42
N ASP A 124 4.97 -18.97 4.05
CA ASP A 124 3.80 -19.66 3.49
C ASP A 124 3.31 -18.96 2.21
N LEU A 125 3.20 -17.63 2.20
CA LEU A 125 2.81 -16.86 1.02
C LEU A 125 3.78 -17.09 -0.13
N PHE A 126 5.09 -17.07 0.15
CA PHE A 126 6.09 -17.31 -0.89
C PHE A 126 5.98 -18.73 -1.48
N VAL A 127 5.90 -19.76 -0.62
CA VAL A 127 5.76 -21.16 -1.06
C VAL A 127 4.49 -21.36 -1.89
N GLN A 128 3.36 -20.77 -1.47
CA GLN A 128 2.11 -20.87 -2.22
C GLN A 128 2.16 -20.13 -3.56
N ALA A 129 2.79 -18.95 -3.59
CA ALA A 129 2.97 -18.18 -4.83
C ALA A 129 3.87 -18.92 -5.84
N GLN A 130 4.90 -19.64 -5.39
CA GLN A 130 5.72 -20.49 -6.27
C GLN A 130 4.99 -21.76 -6.76
N GLY A 131 4.06 -22.27 -5.96
CA GLY A 131 3.65 -23.68 -5.98
C GLY A 131 2.58 -24.10 -6.99
N ALA A 132 1.88 -23.17 -7.64
CA ALA A 132 0.84 -23.52 -8.61
C ALA A 132 1.34 -23.36 -10.04
N ASP A 133 1.54 -24.45 -10.77
CA ASP A 133 1.67 -24.40 -12.23
C ASP A 133 0.32 -24.00 -12.84
N PRO A 134 0.20 -22.91 -13.62
CA PRO A 134 -1.05 -22.53 -14.30
C PRO A 134 -1.61 -23.65 -15.19
N ALA A 135 -0.75 -24.56 -15.70
CA ALA A 135 -1.19 -25.69 -16.52
C ALA A 135 -1.83 -26.83 -15.71
N SER A 136 -1.71 -26.80 -14.38
CA SER A 136 -2.33 -27.77 -13.46
C SER A 136 -3.75 -27.31 -13.07
N ALA A 137 -4.61 -27.19 -14.08
CA ALA A 137 -5.99 -26.68 -13.99
C ALA A 137 -6.96 -27.55 -13.14
N GLY A 138 -6.47 -28.64 -12.52
CA GLY A 138 -7.28 -29.55 -11.70
C GLY A 138 -7.46 -29.10 -10.24
N ASP A 139 -6.58 -28.23 -9.74
CA ASP A 139 -6.51 -27.89 -8.31
C ASP A 139 -7.01 -26.46 -8.05
N GLY A 140 -8.28 -26.20 -8.37
CA GLY A 140 -8.91 -24.87 -8.22
C GLY A 140 -8.62 -24.15 -6.89
N PRO A 141 -8.70 -24.82 -5.73
CA PRO A 141 -8.33 -24.21 -4.44
C PRO A 141 -6.84 -23.84 -4.33
N ALA A 142 -5.93 -24.64 -4.89
CA ALA A 142 -4.50 -24.34 -4.87
C ALA A 142 -4.16 -23.16 -5.78
N GLN A 143 -4.78 -23.09 -6.97
CA GLN A 143 -4.64 -21.97 -7.89
C GLN A 143 -5.12 -20.65 -7.25
N LEU A 144 -6.24 -20.70 -6.51
CA LEU A 144 -6.76 -19.54 -5.80
C LEU A 144 -5.81 -19.09 -4.68
N GLN A 145 -5.24 -20.04 -3.93
CA GLN A 145 -4.27 -19.72 -2.87
C GLN A 145 -2.98 -19.13 -3.45
N ALA A 146 -2.49 -19.66 -4.57
CA ALA A 146 -1.32 -19.13 -5.25
C ALA A 146 -1.57 -17.71 -5.78
N ALA A 147 -2.70 -17.47 -6.46
CA ALA A 147 -3.05 -16.15 -6.98
C ALA A 147 -3.16 -15.09 -5.87
N LEU A 148 -3.78 -15.41 -4.74
CA LEU A 148 -3.82 -14.51 -3.59
C LEU A 148 -2.44 -14.29 -2.99
N SER A 149 -1.62 -15.34 -2.91
CA SER A 149 -0.27 -15.22 -2.35
C SER A 149 0.66 -14.37 -3.23
N GLU A 150 0.59 -14.54 -4.55
CA GLU A 150 1.27 -13.70 -5.55
C GLU A 150 0.88 -12.23 -5.37
N LEU A 151 -0.42 -11.95 -5.26
CA LEU A 151 -0.94 -10.59 -5.03
C LEU A 151 -0.41 -10.00 -3.72
N LEU A 152 -0.44 -10.74 -2.62
CA LEU A 152 0.01 -10.23 -1.32
C LEU A 152 1.52 -9.99 -1.30
N MET A 153 2.32 -10.79 -2.02
CA MET A 153 3.75 -10.56 -2.21
C MET A 153 3.99 -9.31 -3.05
N PHE A 154 3.27 -9.16 -4.17
CA PHE A 154 3.28 -7.96 -5.00
C PHE A 154 2.97 -6.70 -4.20
N GLU A 155 1.85 -6.67 -3.47
CA GLU A 155 1.46 -5.51 -2.67
C GLU A 155 2.46 -5.22 -1.55
N SER A 156 3.05 -6.25 -0.93
CA SER A 156 4.07 -6.07 0.12
C SER A 156 5.32 -5.34 -0.40
N VAL A 157 5.82 -5.75 -1.58
CA VAL A 157 6.95 -5.09 -2.23
C VAL A 157 6.56 -3.69 -2.67
N ARG A 158 5.42 -3.56 -3.35
CA ARG A 158 4.90 -2.30 -3.87
C ARG A 158 4.72 -1.25 -2.77
N LEU A 159 4.08 -1.59 -1.65
CA LEU A 159 3.87 -0.67 -0.53
C LEU A 159 5.21 -0.15 0.02
N ARG A 160 6.25 -0.98 0.04
CA ARG A 160 7.58 -0.53 0.44
C ARG A 160 8.18 0.44 -0.58
N LEU A 161 8.09 0.12 -1.87
CA LEU A 161 8.56 1.02 -2.93
C LEU A 161 7.81 2.35 -2.94
N LEU A 162 6.50 2.36 -2.66
CA LEU A 162 5.72 3.60 -2.49
C LEU A 162 6.26 4.45 -1.35
N VAL A 163 6.55 3.84 -0.19
CA VAL A 163 7.18 4.57 0.93
C VAL A 163 8.51 5.18 0.48
N THR A 164 9.38 4.42 -0.16
CA THR A 164 10.68 4.92 -0.65
C THR A 164 10.53 6.05 -1.66
N ALA A 165 9.70 5.87 -2.69
CA ALA A 165 9.47 6.86 -3.73
C ALA A 165 8.85 8.15 -3.19
N TRP A 166 7.87 8.04 -2.29
CA TRP A 166 7.17 9.18 -1.71
C TRP A 166 7.95 9.89 -0.58
N SER A 167 9.00 9.27 -0.04
CA SER A 167 9.86 9.90 0.98
C SER A 167 10.63 11.11 0.45
N SER A 168 10.73 11.25 -0.88
CA SER A 168 11.24 12.43 -1.54
C SER A 168 10.28 12.92 -2.64
N THR A 169 10.63 14.03 -3.30
CA THR A 169 9.96 14.46 -4.54
C THR A 169 10.71 14.01 -5.79
N GLU A 170 11.83 13.30 -5.65
CA GLU A 170 12.77 13.08 -6.75
C GLU A 170 12.15 12.19 -7.83
N PHE A 171 11.63 11.02 -7.45
CA PHE A 171 11.01 10.08 -8.39
C PHE A 171 9.88 10.73 -9.21
N GLU A 172 8.95 11.42 -8.54
CA GLU A 172 7.84 12.12 -9.21
C GLU A 172 8.33 13.31 -10.07
N ALA A 173 9.37 14.02 -9.63
CA ALA A 173 9.96 15.12 -10.41
C ALA A 173 10.67 14.62 -11.67
N LEU A 174 11.01 13.34 -11.70
CA LEU A 174 11.53 12.64 -12.87
C LEU A 174 10.42 12.11 -13.80
N GLY A 175 9.15 12.36 -13.46
CA GLY A 175 7.99 11.86 -14.19
C GLY A 175 7.60 10.43 -13.80
N GLY A 176 8.14 9.90 -12.70
CA GLY A 176 7.65 8.66 -12.10
C GLY A 176 6.26 8.84 -11.49
N ASP A 177 5.47 7.78 -11.50
CA ASP A 177 4.12 7.72 -10.94
C ASP A 177 3.87 6.36 -10.27
N ASP A 178 2.70 6.21 -9.64
CA ASP A 178 2.35 4.99 -8.91
C ASP A 178 2.30 3.76 -9.86
N GLN A 179 1.86 3.94 -11.11
CA GLN A 179 1.85 2.86 -12.11
C GLN A 179 3.26 2.37 -12.47
N SER A 180 4.24 3.27 -12.53
CA SER A 180 5.65 2.90 -12.71
C SER A 180 6.15 2.06 -11.54
N ILE A 181 5.72 2.37 -10.32
CA ILE A 181 6.06 1.60 -9.11
C ILE A 181 5.41 0.21 -9.15
N ASP A 182 4.16 0.13 -9.60
CA ASP A 182 3.44 -1.14 -9.78
C ASP A 182 4.16 -2.03 -10.80
N ALA A 183 4.56 -1.48 -11.94
CA ALA A 183 5.32 -2.22 -12.96
C ALA A 183 6.65 -2.74 -12.43
N ILE A 184 7.41 -1.92 -11.68
CA ILE A 184 8.68 -2.32 -11.07
C ILE A 184 8.47 -3.41 -10.02
N ALA A 185 7.50 -3.23 -9.11
CA ALA A 185 7.21 -4.20 -8.07
C ALA A 185 6.80 -5.56 -8.66
N TRP A 186 5.92 -5.56 -9.66
CA TRP A 186 5.49 -6.80 -10.31
C TRP A 186 6.62 -7.49 -11.05
N ALA A 187 7.42 -6.75 -11.83
CA ALA A 187 8.53 -7.34 -12.60
C ALA A 187 9.53 -8.08 -11.69
N GLU A 188 9.87 -7.49 -10.54
CA GLU A 188 10.81 -8.12 -9.59
C GLU A 188 10.17 -9.28 -8.83
N VAL A 189 8.90 -9.18 -8.42
CA VAL A 189 8.19 -10.29 -7.77
C VAL A 189 8.04 -11.47 -8.72
N GLU A 190 7.60 -11.25 -9.96
CA GLU A 190 7.45 -12.29 -10.98
C GLU A 190 8.79 -12.98 -11.27
N ALA A 191 9.87 -12.20 -11.45
CA ALA A 191 11.20 -12.74 -11.70
C ALA A 191 11.73 -13.59 -10.53
N LEU A 192 11.50 -13.14 -9.29
CA LEU A 192 12.02 -13.80 -8.10
C LEU A 192 11.17 -14.99 -7.65
N LEU A 193 9.86 -14.99 -7.91
CA LEU A 193 9.04 -16.20 -7.74
C LEU A 193 9.52 -17.35 -8.63
N ALA A 194 10.05 -17.02 -9.83
CA ALA A 194 10.62 -18.00 -10.74
C ALA A 194 12.04 -18.47 -10.35
N GLU A 195 12.68 -17.90 -9.32
CA GLU A 195 14.04 -18.24 -8.90
C GLU A 195 14.05 -19.38 -7.87
N PRO A 196 14.53 -20.59 -8.23
CA PRO A 196 14.52 -21.75 -7.33
C PRO A 196 15.39 -21.55 -6.09
N ALA A 197 16.48 -20.78 -6.19
CA ALA A 197 17.38 -20.55 -5.06
C ALA A 197 16.68 -19.83 -3.90
N LEU A 198 15.63 -19.04 -4.16
CA LEU A 198 14.87 -18.38 -3.09
C LEU A 198 13.98 -19.34 -2.28
N GLY A 199 13.75 -20.56 -2.77
CA GLY A 199 13.08 -21.62 -2.01
C GLY A 199 13.99 -22.36 -1.02
N GLU A 200 15.28 -22.02 -0.97
CA GLU A 200 16.22 -22.62 0.00
C GLU A 200 16.01 -22.01 1.40
N GLY A 201 15.92 -22.87 2.43
CA GLY A 201 15.39 -22.51 3.75
C GLY A 201 16.19 -21.50 4.59
N ASP A 202 17.37 -21.06 4.13
CA ASP A 202 18.16 -20.03 4.80
C ASP A 202 17.90 -18.61 4.24
N ILE A 203 17.09 -18.49 3.18
CA ILE A 203 16.80 -17.22 2.53
C ILE A 203 15.42 -16.71 2.98
N ARG A 204 15.34 -15.40 3.24
CA ARG A 204 14.07 -14.70 3.47
C ARG A 204 13.64 -14.03 2.16
N PRO A 205 12.64 -14.55 1.43
CA PRO A 205 12.36 -14.11 0.07
C PRO A 205 11.85 -12.67 -0.01
N LEU A 206 10.93 -12.27 0.87
CA LEU A 206 10.34 -10.93 0.83
C LEU A 206 11.38 -9.80 0.99
N PRO A 207 12.32 -9.83 1.97
CA PRO A 207 13.42 -8.87 2.02
C PRO A 207 14.27 -8.81 0.74
N VAL A 208 14.52 -9.95 0.09
CA VAL A 208 15.26 -10.00 -1.19
C VAL A 208 14.46 -9.31 -2.30
N MET A 209 13.16 -9.58 -2.41
CA MET A 209 12.27 -8.92 -3.38
C MET A 209 12.19 -7.41 -3.17
N VAL A 210 12.08 -6.97 -1.92
CA VAL A 210 12.11 -5.54 -1.58
C VAL A 210 13.43 -4.89 -1.98
N ALA A 211 14.56 -5.54 -1.70
CA ALA A 211 15.88 -5.03 -2.07
C ALA A 211 16.05 -4.95 -3.60
N ALA A 212 15.59 -5.98 -4.33
CA ALA A 212 15.59 -5.99 -5.79
C ALA A 212 14.72 -4.88 -6.38
N GLY A 213 13.48 -4.72 -5.88
CA GLY A 213 12.58 -3.62 -6.24
C GLY A 213 13.18 -2.24 -5.97
N SER A 214 13.85 -2.06 -4.84
CA SER A 214 14.50 -0.78 -4.49
C SER A 214 15.65 -0.45 -5.45
N LEU A 215 16.43 -1.46 -5.84
CA LEU A 215 17.49 -1.30 -6.85
C LEU A 215 16.91 -0.99 -8.24
N ALA A 216 15.84 -1.67 -8.62
CA ALA A 216 15.13 -1.43 -9.88
C ALA A 216 14.54 -0.01 -9.93
N LEU A 217 13.93 0.46 -8.84
CA LEU A 217 13.45 1.84 -8.68
C LEU A 217 14.56 2.87 -8.85
N ALA A 218 15.73 2.62 -8.25
CA ALA A 218 16.89 3.50 -8.40
C ALA A 218 17.43 3.52 -9.84
N ARG A 219 17.41 2.37 -10.54
CA ARG A 219 17.80 2.27 -11.97
C ARG A 219 16.82 3.03 -12.86
N ASP A 220 15.52 2.83 -12.67
CA ASP A 220 14.47 3.54 -13.42
C ASP A 220 14.59 5.06 -13.22
N ALA A 221 14.83 5.53 -11.98
CA ALA A 221 15.10 6.93 -11.71
C ALA A 221 16.34 7.45 -12.48
N ALA A 222 17.43 6.69 -12.53
CA ALA A 222 18.63 7.07 -13.28
C ALA A 222 18.37 7.15 -14.80
N GLU A 223 17.59 6.23 -15.35
CA GLU A 223 17.18 6.26 -16.76
C GLU A 223 16.30 7.48 -17.08
N ARG A 224 15.37 7.83 -16.19
CA ARG A 224 14.54 9.04 -16.34
C ARG A 224 15.34 10.33 -16.26
N VAL A 225 16.38 10.38 -15.41
CA VAL A 225 17.30 11.53 -15.38
C VAL A 225 17.94 11.75 -16.75
N GLU A 226 18.39 10.69 -17.41
CA GLU A 226 18.98 10.76 -18.74
C GLU A 226 17.94 11.18 -19.79
N ALA A 227 16.73 10.60 -19.75
CA ALA A 227 15.63 10.97 -20.65
C ALA A 227 15.25 12.46 -20.52
N LEU A 228 15.20 12.99 -19.29
CA LEU A 228 14.87 14.39 -19.03
C LEU A 228 15.92 15.39 -19.52
N ARG A 229 17.13 14.96 -19.88
CA ARG A 229 18.12 15.86 -20.51
C ARG A 229 17.67 16.33 -21.89
N LEU A 230 16.78 15.59 -22.54
CA LEU A 230 16.24 15.89 -23.87
C LEU A 230 14.93 16.69 -23.81
N VAL A 231 14.41 16.93 -22.62
CA VAL A 231 13.12 17.59 -22.35
C VAL A 231 13.35 19.08 -22.05
N SER A 232 12.37 19.93 -22.38
CA SER A 232 12.50 21.37 -22.17
C SER A 232 12.61 21.74 -20.68
N GLU A 233 13.10 22.95 -20.38
CA GLU A 233 13.15 23.43 -18.99
C GLU A 233 11.75 23.65 -18.40
N ASP A 234 10.79 24.12 -19.21
CA ASP A 234 9.41 24.36 -18.79
C ASP A 234 8.68 23.06 -18.40
N GLU A 235 8.88 21.99 -19.17
CA GLU A 235 8.33 20.66 -18.85
C GLU A 235 8.95 20.10 -17.57
N ARG A 236 10.27 20.23 -17.39
CA ARG A 236 10.95 19.82 -16.15
C ARG A 236 10.46 20.58 -14.94
N GLU A 237 10.22 21.89 -15.06
CA GLU A 237 9.66 22.66 -13.94
C GLU A 237 8.20 22.28 -13.67
N THR A 238 7.43 21.95 -14.71
CA THR A 238 6.07 21.42 -14.55
C THR A 238 6.08 20.12 -13.75
N LEU A 239 6.98 19.18 -14.06
CA LEU A 239 7.14 17.93 -13.30
C LEU A 239 7.53 18.20 -11.83
N ARG A 240 8.50 19.08 -11.59
CA ARG A 240 8.90 19.47 -10.22
C ARG A 240 7.75 20.11 -9.44
N MET A 241 6.97 20.97 -10.08
CA MET A 241 5.80 21.59 -9.45
C MET A 241 4.77 20.53 -9.07
N ARG A 242 4.49 19.56 -9.97
CA ARG A 242 3.57 18.44 -9.69
C ARG A 242 4.06 17.58 -8.54
N ALA A 243 5.34 17.21 -8.53
CA ALA A 243 5.95 16.44 -7.46
C ALA A 243 5.85 17.15 -6.10
N ARG A 244 6.16 18.46 -6.06
CA ARG A 244 5.99 19.27 -4.83
C ARG A 244 4.54 19.32 -4.38
N LEU A 245 3.58 19.44 -5.31
CA LEU A 245 2.17 19.45 -4.98
C LEU A 245 1.70 18.10 -4.42
N ARG A 246 2.06 16.98 -5.05
CA ARG A 246 1.74 15.63 -4.54
C ARG A 246 2.34 15.39 -3.17
N ALA A 247 3.62 15.74 -2.97
CA ALA A 247 4.25 15.67 -1.65
C ALA A 247 3.52 16.50 -0.59
N ALA A 248 3.10 17.73 -0.91
CA ALA A 248 2.32 18.56 -0.01
C ALA A 248 0.94 17.95 0.32
N LEU A 249 0.25 17.36 -0.67
CA LEU A 249 -1.03 16.69 -0.47
C LEU A 249 -0.89 15.46 0.43
N ARG A 250 0.21 14.70 0.28
CA ARG A 250 0.55 13.55 1.13
C ARG A 250 0.81 13.90 2.60
N GLU A 251 0.97 15.16 2.98
CA GLU A 251 1.06 15.59 4.40
C GLU A 251 -0.33 15.88 5.02
N LEU A 252 -1.37 15.97 4.19
CA LEU A 252 -2.73 16.22 4.63
C LEU A 252 -3.35 14.94 5.20
N ARG A 253 -4.47 15.09 5.90
CA ARG A 253 -5.32 13.93 6.21
C ARG A 253 -5.82 13.31 4.93
N LEU A 254 -5.96 11.99 4.92
CA LEU A 254 -6.38 11.22 3.75
C LEU A 254 -7.62 11.81 3.02
N PRO A 255 -8.75 12.13 3.69
CA PRO A 255 -9.90 12.71 2.98
C PRO A 255 -9.58 14.04 2.30
N GLU A 256 -8.78 14.89 2.96
CA GLU A 256 -8.33 16.16 2.38
C GLU A 256 -7.35 15.96 1.23
N SER A 257 -6.43 15.01 1.32
CA SER A 257 -5.49 14.66 0.25
C SER A 257 -6.25 14.27 -1.01
N VAL A 258 -7.12 13.26 -0.92
CA VAL A 258 -7.89 12.73 -2.07
C VAL A 258 -8.80 13.79 -2.69
N LEU A 259 -9.53 14.55 -1.87
CA LEU A 259 -10.43 15.59 -2.37
C LEU A 259 -9.68 16.75 -3.04
N LEU A 260 -8.52 17.14 -2.51
CA LEU A 260 -7.72 18.23 -3.08
C LEU A 260 -6.91 17.78 -4.29
N GLU A 261 -6.43 16.54 -4.33
CA GLU A 261 -5.85 15.91 -5.52
C GLU A 261 -6.84 15.99 -6.68
N ASN A 262 -8.07 15.51 -6.51
CA ASN A 262 -9.12 15.61 -7.52
C ASN A 262 -9.48 17.07 -7.88
N ALA A 263 -9.56 17.96 -6.88
CA ALA A 263 -9.87 19.37 -7.13
C ALA A 263 -8.75 20.12 -7.87
N LEU A 264 -7.52 19.60 -7.84
CA LEU A 264 -6.32 20.16 -8.47
C LEU A 264 -5.83 19.30 -9.64
N ALA A 265 -6.62 18.32 -10.11
CA ALA A 265 -6.26 17.36 -11.16
C ALA A 265 -5.63 18.03 -12.39
N GLY A 266 -6.20 19.16 -12.86
CA GLY A 266 -5.64 19.91 -14.00
C GLY A 266 -4.21 20.45 -13.78
N LEU A 267 -3.80 20.76 -12.54
CA LEU A 267 -2.40 21.11 -12.23
C LEU A 267 -1.50 19.87 -12.18
N LEU A 268 -2.05 18.73 -11.75
CA LEU A 268 -1.39 17.44 -11.69
C LEU A 268 -1.29 16.76 -13.07
N GLY A 269 -1.99 17.28 -14.07
CA GLY A 269 -2.04 16.70 -15.41
C GLY A 269 -3.02 15.53 -15.52
N GLU A 270 -4.01 15.47 -14.63
CA GLU A 270 -5.02 14.43 -14.53
C GLU A 270 -6.40 14.98 -14.85
N ASP A 271 -7.33 14.08 -15.16
CA ASP A 271 -8.73 14.41 -15.35
C ASP A 271 -9.47 14.47 -14.01
N ARG A 272 -10.29 15.49 -13.85
CA ARG A 272 -11.12 15.64 -12.66
C ARG A 272 -12.30 14.70 -12.72
N MET A 273 -12.48 13.91 -11.67
CA MET A 273 -13.63 13.04 -11.48
C MET A 273 -14.79 13.75 -10.78
N GLU A 274 -16.00 13.25 -11.04
CA GLU A 274 -17.17 13.58 -10.24
C GLU A 274 -17.01 13.05 -8.81
N VAL A 275 -17.58 13.78 -7.85
CA VAL A 275 -17.33 13.54 -6.42
C VAL A 275 -17.95 12.22 -5.95
N THR A 276 -19.06 11.79 -6.56
CA THR A 276 -19.69 10.49 -6.29
C THR A 276 -18.80 9.34 -6.74
N ASP A 277 -18.29 9.44 -7.96
CA ASP A 277 -17.44 8.41 -8.56
C ASP A 277 -16.11 8.31 -7.79
N LEU A 278 -15.57 9.45 -7.34
CA LEU A 278 -14.40 9.48 -6.48
C LEU A 278 -14.64 8.81 -5.12
N GLN A 279 -15.83 8.99 -4.54
CA GLN A 279 -16.19 8.35 -3.27
C GLN A 279 -16.31 6.82 -3.44
N GLU A 280 -16.88 6.36 -4.56
CA GLU A 280 -16.98 4.94 -4.90
C GLU A 280 -15.59 4.32 -5.12
N GLN A 281 -14.69 5.04 -5.80
CA GLN A 281 -13.33 4.55 -6.06
C GLN A 281 -12.39 4.66 -4.84
N ARG A 282 -12.69 5.51 -3.86
CA ARG A 282 -11.81 5.77 -2.70
C ARG A 282 -12.58 5.64 -1.37
N PRO A 283 -13.17 4.47 -1.09
CA PRO A 283 -14.00 4.28 0.10
C PRO A 283 -13.21 4.45 1.41
N VAL A 284 -11.96 3.99 1.47
CA VAL A 284 -11.09 4.16 2.65
C VAL A 284 -10.93 5.64 3.05
N ALA A 285 -10.91 6.54 2.07
CA ALA A 285 -10.76 7.97 2.29
C ALA A 285 -12.10 8.70 2.55
N LEU A 286 -13.18 8.29 1.87
CA LEU A 286 -14.37 9.11 1.70
C LEU A 286 -15.67 8.47 2.21
N ASP A 287 -15.66 7.22 2.65
CA ASP A 287 -16.86 6.56 3.15
C ASP A 287 -17.51 7.31 4.32
N GLY A 288 -18.83 7.28 4.37
CA GLY A 288 -19.64 7.99 5.36
C GLY A 288 -19.68 9.53 5.22
N LEU A 289 -18.95 10.13 4.27
CA LEU A 289 -19.04 11.57 4.01
C LEU A 289 -20.19 11.90 3.05
N SER A 290 -21.02 12.88 3.42
CA SER A 290 -22.00 13.43 2.48
C SER A 290 -21.32 14.33 1.44
N ARG A 291 -21.94 14.47 0.26
CA ARG A 291 -21.49 15.42 -0.78
C ARG A 291 -21.22 16.82 -0.24
N GLN A 292 -22.13 17.35 0.59
CA GLN A 292 -21.96 18.66 1.21
C GLN A 292 -20.72 18.71 2.14
N ALA A 293 -20.44 17.63 2.87
CA ALA A 293 -19.25 17.56 3.72
C ALA A 293 -17.96 17.54 2.88
N MET A 294 -17.94 16.81 1.77
CA MET A 294 -16.83 16.78 0.82
C MET A 294 -16.58 18.16 0.19
N ASP A 295 -17.62 18.82 -0.32
CA ASP A 295 -17.52 20.18 -0.90
C ASP A 295 -16.97 21.20 0.10
N GLN A 296 -17.44 21.13 1.35
CA GLN A 296 -16.93 21.99 2.41
C GLN A 296 -15.46 21.72 2.74
N ARG A 297 -15.01 20.46 2.72
CA ARG A 297 -13.59 20.10 2.92
C ARG A 297 -12.74 20.64 1.79
N VAL A 298 -13.13 20.47 0.52
CA VAL A 298 -12.44 21.07 -0.64
C VAL A 298 -12.33 22.60 -0.49
N SER A 299 -13.44 23.27 -0.16
CA SER A 299 -13.46 24.73 0.03
C SER A 299 -12.55 25.21 1.15
N ARG A 300 -12.51 24.50 2.29
CA ARG A 300 -11.61 24.83 3.41
C ARG A 300 -10.15 24.53 3.06
N GLY A 301 -9.89 23.38 2.44
CA GLY A 301 -8.57 22.93 2.02
C GLY A 301 -7.92 23.91 1.05
N ARG A 302 -8.62 24.32 -0.02
CA ARG A 302 -8.11 25.32 -0.98
C ARG A 302 -7.77 26.66 -0.32
N ARG A 303 -8.57 27.11 0.65
CA ARG A 303 -8.31 28.33 1.43
C ARG A 303 -7.15 28.18 2.42
N ALA A 304 -6.85 26.96 2.86
CA ALA A 304 -5.72 26.68 3.73
C ALA A 304 -4.40 26.60 2.92
N LEU A 305 -4.43 26.01 1.72
CA LEU A 305 -3.27 25.93 0.84
C LEU A 305 -2.77 27.31 0.36
N SER A 306 -3.63 28.33 0.34
CA SER A 306 -3.21 29.71 0.07
C SER A 306 -2.60 30.44 1.28
N LYS A 307 -2.47 29.76 2.42
CA LYS A 307 -1.90 30.26 3.67
C LYS A 307 -0.64 29.47 4.02
N SER A 308 -0.02 29.80 5.15
CA SER A 308 1.18 29.11 5.61
C SER A 308 0.89 27.63 5.97
N PRO A 309 1.89 26.73 5.83
CA PRO A 309 1.73 25.29 6.05
C PRO A 309 1.15 24.89 7.41
N GLU A 310 1.35 25.70 8.46
CA GLU A 310 0.82 25.42 9.81
C GLU A 310 -0.71 25.47 9.86
N SER A 311 -1.34 26.10 8.87
CA SER A 311 -2.80 26.20 8.75
C SER A 311 -3.42 25.08 7.91
N TRP A 312 -2.60 24.21 7.33
CA TRP A 312 -3.07 23.11 6.50
C TRP A 312 -3.82 22.07 7.35
N PRO A 313 -4.77 21.33 6.76
CA PRO A 313 -5.48 20.25 7.45
C PRO A 313 -4.60 19.00 7.55
N SER A 314 -3.46 19.12 8.23
CA SER A 314 -2.49 18.04 8.42
C SER A 314 -3.01 16.95 9.36
N ARG A 315 -2.38 15.78 9.27
CA ARG A 315 -2.60 14.67 10.19
C ARG A 315 -2.27 15.11 11.62
N ARG A 316 -3.12 14.71 12.56
CA ARG A 316 -2.93 14.90 14.02
C ARG A 316 -2.28 13.69 14.68
N LYS A 317 -2.32 12.53 14.03
CA LYS A 317 -1.67 11.29 14.44
C LYS A 317 -0.81 10.77 13.28
N PRO A 318 0.25 10.01 13.56
CA PRO A 318 1.03 9.39 12.49
C PRO A 318 0.16 8.42 11.68
N ALA A 319 0.35 8.45 10.37
CA ALA A 319 -0.05 7.37 9.46
C ALA A 319 1.09 6.34 9.34
N LEU A 320 0.83 5.19 8.71
CA LEU A 320 1.86 4.17 8.51
C LEU A 320 3.01 4.71 7.65
N PHE A 321 2.69 5.50 6.61
CA PHE A 321 3.67 6.20 5.79
C PHE A 321 4.64 7.05 6.62
N ASP A 322 4.13 7.81 7.61
CA ASP A 322 4.97 8.67 8.45
C ASP A 322 5.97 7.87 9.30
N LEU A 323 5.56 6.69 9.75
CA LEU A 323 6.40 5.82 10.58
C LEU A 323 7.48 5.13 9.76
N LEU A 324 7.14 4.68 8.54
CA LEU A 324 8.04 3.93 7.67
C LEU A 324 9.07 4.83 6.98
N ARG A 325 8.69 6.03 6.50
CA ARG A 325 9.63 6.95 5.84
C ARG A 325 10.78 7.41 6.74
N ALA A 326 10.53 7.51 8.05
CA ALA A 326 11.52 7.96 9.01
C ALA A 326 12.56 6.86 9.32
N ALA A 327 12.25 5.59 9.05
CA ALA A 327 13.20 4.48 9.24
C ALA A 327 14.27 4.49 8.15
N GLU A 328 13.91 4.86 6.92
CA GLU A 328 14.83 4.87 5.78
C GLU A 328 15.87 6.00 5.81
N ILE A 329 15.70 7.03 6.65
CA ILE A 329 16.65 8.15 6.77
C ILE A 329 17.88 7.78 7.63
N HIS A 330 17.84 6.63 8.32
CA HIS A 330 18.87 6.21 9.29
C HIS A 330 19.67 4.95 8.89
N GLU A 331 19.44 4.39 7.70
CA GLU A 331 20.32 3.39 7.06
C GLU A 331 21.30 4.06 6.08
#